data_AF-W1Y3A4-F1
#
_entry.id   AF-W1Y3A4-F1
#
_cell.length_a   1.000
_cell.length_b   1.000
_cell.length_c   1.000
_cell.angle_alpha   90.00
_cell.angle_beta   90.00
_cell.angle_gamma   90.00
#
_symmetry.space_group_name_H-M   'P 1'
#
loop_
_entity.id
_entity.type
_entity.pdbx_description
1 polymer ?
#
loop_
_entity_poly.entity_id
_entity_poly.type
_entity_poly.pdbx_seq_one_letter_code
_entity_poly.pdbx_strand_id
1 'polypeptide(L)' 'MPITAADIRREVKEKNVTFIRLMFSDILGTMKNVEIPATDE' A
#
# COMPACT_ATOMS: atom_id res chain seq x y z
N MET A 1 -7.41 15.63 -8.25
CA MET A 1 -8.22 14.41 -8.46
C MET A 1 -7.84 13.41 -7.37
N PRO A 2 -8.79 12.84 -6.62
CA PRO A 2 -8.47 11.84 -5.62
C PRO A 2 -8.00 10.56 -6.31
N ILE A 3 -6.89 9.98 -5.85
CA ILE A 3 -6.46 8.65 -6.25
C ILE A 3 -7.45 7.65 -5.65
N THR A 4 -8.06 6.80 -6.46
CA THR A 4 -9.01 5.79 -5.97
C THR A 4 -8.29 4.47 -5.65
N ALA A 5 -8.93 3.60 -4.87
CA ALA A 5 -8.41 2.25 -4.64
C ALA A 5 -8.29 1.44 -5.95
N ALA A 6 -9.12 1.73 -6.96
CA ALA A 6 -9.03 1.10 -8.26
C ALA A 6 -7.77 1.53 -9.02
N ASP A 7 -7.38 2.81 -8.92
CA ASP A 7 -6.16 3.33 -9.52
C ASP A 7 -4.92 2.67 -8.91
N ILE A 8 -4.88 2.51 -7.59
CA ILE A 8 -3.76 1.87 -6.89
C ILE A 8 -3.62 0.40 -7.32
N ARG A 9 -4.73 -0.36 -7.38
CA ARG A 9 -4.70 -1.76 -7.84
C ARG A 9 -4.23 -1.88 -9.28
N ARG A 10 -4.64 -0.95 -10.16
CA ARG A 10 -4.16 -0.90 -11.54
C ARG A 10 -2.66 -0.64 -11.58
N GLU A 11 -2.16 0.35 -10.85
CA GLU A 11 -0.72 0.66 -10.80
C GLU A 11 0.12 -0.50 -10.25
N VAL A 12 -0.36 -1.19 -9.21
CA VAL A 12 0.29 -2.37 -8.64
C VAL A 12 0.49 -3.44 -9.71
N LYS A 13 -0.53 -3.70 -10.53
CA LYS A 13 -0.47 -4.67 -11.63
C LYS A 13 0.43 -4.19 -12.78
N GLU A 14 0.28 -2.95 -13.22
CA GLU A 14 1.05 -2.38 -14.34
C GLU A 14 2.55 -2.29 -14.04
N LYS A 15 2.90 -1.94 -12.80
CA LYS A 15 4.29 -1.83 -12.35
C LYS A 15 4.86 -3.13 -11.79
N ASN A 16 4.09 -4.23 -11.85
CA ASN A 16 4.48 -5.53 -11.31
C ASN A 16 5.00 -5.46 -9.87
N VAL A 17 4.30 -4.69 -9.02
CA VAL A 17 4.68 -4.47 -7.62
C VAL A 17 4.52 -5.77 -6.85
N THR A 18 5.56 -6.19 -6.13
CA THR A 18 5.53 -7.42 -5.31
C THR A 18 5.10 -7.16 -3.88
N PHE A 19 5.42 -5.98 -3.33
CA PHE A 19 5.11 -5.60 -1.95
C PHE A 19 4.61 -4.17 -1.85
N ILE A 20 3.61 -3.96 -1.00
CA ILE A 20 3.06 -2.66 -0.65
C ILE A 20 3.49 -2.36 0.78
N ARG A 21 4.18 -1.22 0.98
CA ARG A 21 4.53 -0.72 2.30
C ARG A 21 3.50 0.30 2.76
N LEU A 22 2.73 -0.04 3.79
CA LEU A 22 1.83 0.88 4.46
C LEU A 22 2.57 1.56 5.61
N MET A 23 2.52 2.90 5.62
CA MET A 23 3.10 3.72 6.67
C MET A 23 1.98 4.43 7.41
N PHE A 24 1.97 4.30 8.74
CA PHE A 24 0.99 4.97 9.59
C PHE A 24 1.60 5.34 10.93
N SER A 25 0.99 6.30 11.61
CA SER A 25 1.33 6.64 12.99
C SER A 25 0.31 5.99 13.91
N ASP A 26 0.77 5.43 15.04
CA ASP A 26 -0.14 5.02 16.11
C ASP A 26 -0.63 6.23 16.91
N ILE A 27 -1.49 5.97 17.92
CA ILE A 27 -2.06 7.00 18.78
C ILE A 27 -1.02 7.79 19.59
N LEU A 28 0.19 7.24 19.76
CA LEU A 28 1.31 7.88 20.45
C LEU A 28 2.24 8.62 19.47
N GLY A 29 1.89 8.67 18.19
CA GLY A 29 2.69 9.33 17.15
C GLY A 29 3.89 8.52 16.68
N THR A 30 4.01 7.25 17.06
CA THR A 30 5.11 6.42 16.60
C THR A 30 4.87 5.97 15.16
N MET A 31 5.84 6.21 14.27
CA MET A 31 5.79 5.73 12.89
C MET A 31 5.94 4.21 12.85
N LYS A 32 4.96 3.54 12.23
CA LYS A 32 4.94 2.11 11.97
C LYS A 32 4.94 1.86 10.46
N ASN A 33 5.51 0.72 10.08
CA ASN A 33 5.58 0.26 8.71
C ASN A 33 5.11 -1.20 8.66
N VAL A 34 4.23 -1.52 7.73
CA VAL A 34 3.79 -2.89 7.46
C VAL A 34 3.98 -3.16 5.99
N GLU A 35 4.65 -4.26 5.67
CA GLU A 35 4.83 -4.75 4.31
C GLU A 35 3.81 -5.84 4.03
N ILE A 36 3.05 -5.68 2.95
CA ILE A 36 2.00 -6.59 2.54
C ILE A 36 2.35 -7.09 1.14
N PRO A 37 2.34 -8.41 0.89
CA PRO A 37 2.49 -8.93 -0.47
C PRO A 37 1.35 -8.41 -1.34
N ALA A 38 1.67 -8.02 -2.58
CA ALA A 38 0.69 -7.56 -3.56
C ALA A 38 -0.05 -8.71 -4.26
N THR A 39 0.32 -9.95 -3.97
CA THR A 39 -0.34 -11.15 -4.46
C THR A 39 -1.58 -11.44 -3.63
N ASP A 40 -2.70 -11.73 -4.28
CA ASP A 40 -3.86 -12.32 -3.61
C ASP A 40 -3.46 -13.74 -3.16
N GLU A 41 -3.45 -14.00 -1.84
CA GLU A 41 -3.51 -15.36 -1.29
C GLU A 41 -4.93 -15.93 -1.39
#